data_AF-A0AAE3U407-F1
#
_entry.id   AF-A0AAE3U407-F1
#
_cell.length_a   1.000
_cell.length_b   1.000
_cell.length_c   1.000
_cell.angle_alpha   90.00
_cell.angle_beta   90.00
_cell.angle_gamma   90.00
#
_symmetry.space_group_name_H-M   'P 1'
#
loop_
_entity.id
_entity.type
_entity.pdbx_description
1 polymer ?
#
loop_
_entity_poly.entity_id
_entity_poly.type
_entity_poly.pdbx_seq_one_letter_code
_entity_poly.pdbx_strand_id
1 'polypeptide(L)' 'RRERIMKGFKSARHLQCFVSIHDPVANLFHIPRHEISSDHHRELRTEAMQRWNEIASPQTA' A
#
# COMPACT_ATOMS: atom_id res chain seq x y z
N ARG A 1 -17.05 0.22 25.41
CA ARG A 1 -16.01 -0.71 24.88
C ARG A 1 -15.41 -0.05 23.65
N ARG A 2 -14.12 0.30 23.73
CA ARG A 2 -13.41 1.35 22.96
C ARG A 2 -13.82 1.54 21.49
N GLU A 3 -14.41 2.70 21.23
CA GLU A 3 -14.49 3.40 19.94
C GLU A 3 -13.09 3.92 19.49
N ARG A 4 -12.06 3.06 19.57
CA ARG A 4 -10.72 3.29 18.99
C ARG A 4 -10.56 2.69 17.58
N ILE A 5 -11.64 2.14 17.03
CA ILE A 5 -11.63 1.34 15.80
C ILE A 5 -11.18 2.17 14.59
N MET A 6 -11.45 3.47 14.64
CA MET A 6 -11.36 4.34 13.46
C MET A 6 -10.00 5.00 13.24
N LYS A 7 -9.02 4.93 14.17
CA LYS A 7 -7.61 5.40 14.00
C LYS A 7 -7.37 6.63 13.07
N GLY A 8 -8.22 7.67 13.15
CA GLY A 8 -8.10 8.89 12.33
C GLY A 8 -8.94 8.93 11.03
N PHE A 9 -9.65 7.86 10.69
CA PHE A 9 -10.60 7.81 9.57
C PHE A 9 -11.92 8.51 9.91
N LYS A 10 -12.43 9.29 8.95
CA LYS A 10 -13.66 10.10 9.10
C LYS A 10 -14.95 9.27 9.18
N SER A 11 -14.99 8.09 8.56
CA SER A 11 -16.15 7.18 8.61
C SER A 11 -15.73 5.72 8.36
N ALA A 12 -16.56 4.76 8.78
CA ALA A 12 -16.29 3.33 8.58
C ALA A 12 -16.13 2.99 7.09
N ARG A 13 -16.82 3.70 6.19
CA ARG A 13 -16.67 3.58 4.74
C ARG A 13 -15.24 3.94 4.26
N HIS A 14 -14.62 4.96 4.84
CA HIS A 14 -13.23 5.31 4.53
C HIS A 14 -12.24 4.25 5.04
N LEU A 15 -12.47 3.72 6.24
CA LEU A 15 -11.69 2.61 6.77
C LEU A 15 -11.84 1.36 5.89
N GLN A 16 -13.06 1.01 5.48
CA GLN A 16 -13.32 -0.15 4.62
C GLN A 16 -12.63 0.00 3.26
N CYS A 17 -12.74 1.17 2.64
CA CYS A 17 -12.05 1.47 1.37
C CYS A 17 -10.54 1.33 1.52
N PHE A 18 -9.97 1.86 2.62
CA PHE A 18 -8.55 1.73 2.92
C PHE A 18 -8.13 0.28 3.15
N VAL A 19 -8.89 -0.49 3.93
CA VAL A 19 -8.60 -1.91 4.21
C VAL A 19 -8.65 -2.74 2.92
N SER A 20 -9.58 -2.47 2.01
CA SER A 20 -9.67 -3.18 0.73
C SER A 20 -8.45 -2.96 -0.17
N ILE A 21 -7.82 -1.79 -0.13
CA ILE A 21 -6.60 -1.50 -0.91
C ILE A 21 -5.31 -1.83 -0.14
N HIS A 22 -5.39 -1.97 1.18
CA HIS A 22 -4.22 -2.13 2.04
C HIS A 22 -3.48 -3.44 1.78
N ASP A 23 -4.18 -4.56 1.58
CA ASP A 23 -3.55 -5.86 1.37
C ASP A 23 -2.74 -5.93 0.05
N PRO A 24 -3.29 -5.49 -1.10
CA PRO A 24 -2.52 -5.36 -2.34
C PRO A 24 -1.29 -4.45 -2.21
N VAL A 25 -1.42 -3.33 -1.52
CA VAL A 25 -0.31 -2.38 -1.30
C VAL A 25 0.76 -2.99 -0.38
N ALA A 26 0.35 -3.61 0.72
CA ALA A 26 1.25 -4.26 1.64
C ALA A 26 2.04 -5.36 0.95
N ASN A 27 1.39 -6.17 0.12
CA ASN A 27 2.04 -7.21 -0.68
C ASN A 27 3.02 -6.63 -1.71
N LEU A 28 2.65 -5.54 -2.40
CA LEU A 28 3.49 -4.88 -3.40
C LEU A 28 4.81 -4.32 -2.83
N PHE A 29 4.78 -3.87 -1.57
CA PHE A 29 5.96 -3.35 -0.87
C PHE A 29 6.58 -4.35 0.12
N HIS A 30 6.08 -5.59 0.19
CA HIS A 30 6.65 -6.64 1.03
C HIS A 30 7.91 -7.22 0.36
N ILE A 31 8.99 -6.44 0.35
CA ILE A 31 10.28 -6.82 -0.21
C ILE A 31 11.20 -7.25 0.94
N PRO A 32 11.75 -8.48 0.94
CA PRO A 32 12.58 -8.97 2.03
C PRO A 32 13.94 -8.27 2.05
N ARG A 33 14.05 -7.21 2.85
CA ARG A 33 15.25 -6.34 2.90
C ARG A 33 16.55 -7.06 3.27
N HIS A 34 16.45 -8.16 4.00
CA HIS A 34 17.58 -8.91 4.57
C HIS A 34 18.05 -10.07 3.68
N GLU A 35 17.26 -10.45 2.69
CA GLU A 35 17.56 -11.57 1.78
C GLU A 35 18.20 -11.08 0.47
N ILE A 36 18.19 -9.76 0.22
CA ILE A 36 18.65 -9.17 -1.04
C ILE A 36 19.65 -8.03 -0.84
N SER A 37 20.50 -7.84 -1.85
CA SER A 37 21.41 -6.70 -1.92
C SER A 37 20.65 -5.38 -1.88
N SER A 38 21.32 -4.34 -1.37
CA SER A 38 20.73 -3.00 -1.27
C SER A 38 20.35 -2.42 -2.64
N ASP A 39 21.09 -2.78 -3.69
CA ASP A 39 20.82 -2.30 -5.05
C ASP A 39 19.54 -2.94 -5.59
N HIS A 40 19.45 -4.27 -5.51
CA HIS A 40 18.27 -5.03 -5.89
C HIS A 40 17.00 -4.63 -5.13
N HIS A 41 17.13 -4.34 -3.83
CA HIS A 41 16.03 -3.79 -3.04
C HIS A 41 15.53 -2.44 -3.58
N ARG A 42 16.43 -1.57 -4.05
CA ARG A 42 16.08 -0.27 -4.62
C ARG A 42 15.40 -0.41 -5.97
N GLU A 43 15.83 -1.36 -6.80
CA GLU A 43 15.17 -1.71 -8.06
C GLU A 43 13.74 -2.19 -7.83
N LEU A 44 13.55 -3.21 -6.99
CA LEU A 44 12.23 -3.76 -6.65
C LEU A 44 11.30 -2.69 -6.05
N ARG A 45 11.84 -1.79 -5.22
CA ARG A 45 11.06 -0.68 -4.65
C ARG A 45 10.67 0.37 -5.70
N THR A 46 11.47 0.53 -6.74
CA THR A 46 11.19 1.42 -7.87
C THR A 46 10.09 0.83 -8.75
N GLU A 47 10.17 -0.47 -9.07
CA GLU A 47 9.11 -1.19 -9.78
C GLU A 47 7.79 -1.19 -9.00
N ALA A 48 7.84 -1.45 -7.69
CA ALA A 48 6.67 -1.37 -6.81
C ALA A 48 6.01 0.02 -6.87
N MET A 49 6.81 1.09 -6.91
CA MET A 49 6.30 2.45 -7.05
C MET A 49 5.68 2.72 -8.42
N GLN A 50 6.24 2.18 -9.50
CA GLN A 50 5.66 2.30 -10.84
C GLN A 50 4.29 1.59 -10.92
N ARG A 51 4.21 0.34 -10.44
CA ARG A 51 2.93 -0.40 -10.36
C ARG A 51 1.92 0.33 -9.47
N TRP A 52 2.35 0.91 -8.35
CA TRP A 52 1.47 1.73 -7.52
C TRP A 52 0.95 2.96 -8.27
N ASN A 53 1.77 3.67 -9.04
CA ASN A 53 1.32 4.81 -9.84
C ASN A 53 0.31 4.40 -10.92
N GLU A 54 0.43 3.22 -11.51
CA GLU A 54 -0.58 2.71 -12.45
C GLU A 54 -1.92 2.43 -11.78
N ILE A 55 -1.89 1.86 -10.57
CA ILE A 55 -3.10 1.54 -9.78
C ILE A 55 -3.74 2.81 -9.19
N ALA A 56 -2.92 3.73 -8.69
CA ALA A 56 -3.34 4.94 -7.99
C ALA A 56 -3.63 6.12 -8.93
N SER A 57 -3.11 6.09 -10.16
CA SER A 57 -3.56 7.05 -11.17
C SER A 57 -5.04 6.78 -11.43
N PRO A 58 -5.93 7.75 -11.21
CA PRO A 58 -7.28 7.61 -11.68
C PRO A 58 -7.19 7.40 -13.19
N GLN A 59 -7.73 6.29 -13.69
CA GLN A 59 -7.99 6.15 -15.11
C GLN A 59 -8.87 7.34 -15.48
N THR A 60 -8.28 8.40 -16.03
CA THR A 60 -9.00 9.50 -16.64
C THR A 60 -9.68 8.92 -17.87
N ALA A 61 -10.90 8.42 -17.65
CA ALA A 61 -11.90 8.18 -18.67
C ALA A 61 -12.61 9.49 -18.99
#